data_AF-A0A948B6E8-F1
#
_entry.id   AF-A0A948B6E8-F1
#
_cell.length_a   1.000
_cell.length_b   1.000
_cell.length_c   1.000
_cell.angle_alpha   90.00
_cell.angle_beta   90.00
_cell.angle_gamma   90.00
#
_symmetry.space_group_name_H-M   'P 1'
#
loop_
_entity.id
_entity.type
_entity.pdbx_description
1 polymer ?
#
loop_
_entity_poly.entity_id
_entity_poly.type
_entity_poly.pdbx_seq_one_letter_code
_entity_poly.pdbx_strand_id
1 'polypeptide(L)'
;MSGEYIKSNTLEDYWKKLKAIYVSRSTDWEDLTKEQYEAIEHSERQDSDNHLNEQRLKDEADTNVVDYCFYKFMPDRKVAYHITVTQKDGKREEHYFQITLKKEIE
;
A
#
# COMPACT_ATOMS: atom_id res chain seq x y z
N MET A 1 -5.00 -5.72 4.39
CA MET A 1 -3.91 -6.21 5.29
C MET A 1 -4.25 -5.76 6.70
N SER A 2 -3.80 -6.39 7.78
CA SER A 2 -4.09 -5.84 9.12
C SER A 2 -3.45 -4.46 9.27
N GLY A 3 -4.25 -3.46 9.64
CA GLY A 3 -3.89 -2.06 9.89
C GLY A 3 -2.75 -1.81 10.90
N GLU A 4 -1.54 -2.25 10.55
CA GLU A 4 -0.31 -1.87 11.22
C GLU A 4 -0.11 -0.36 11.03
N TYR A 5 -0.32 0.37 12.12
CA TYR A 5 -0.10 1.81 12.15
C TYR A 5 1.39 2.10 12.02
N ILE A 6 1.80 2.67 10.88
CA ILE A 6 3.17 3.09 10.63
C ILE A 6 3.32 4.54 11.08
N LYS A 7 4.01 4.74 12.21
CA LYS A 7 4.38 6.09 12.65
C LYS A 7 5.54 6.61 11.79
N SER A 8 5.29 7.68 11.04
CA SER A 8 6.29 8.42 10.26
C SER A 8 5.93 9.90 10.15
N ASN A 9 6.94 10.74 9.91
CA ASN A 9 6.80 12.17 9.66
C ASN A 9 7.10 12.56 8.21
N THR A 10 7.61 11.64 7.38
CA THR A 10 7.96 11.89 5.98
C THR A 10 7.40 10.77 5.10
N LEU A 11 7.10 11.11 3.84
CA LEU A 11 6.64 10.15 2.83
C LEU A 11 7.68 9.03 2.63
N GLU A 12 8.96 9.39 2.49
CA GLU A 12 10.06 8.44 2.28
C GLU A 12 10.20 7.40 3.41
N ASP A 13 10.23 7.83 4.68
CA ASP A 13 10.36 6.90 5.82
C ASP A 13 9.11 6.02 5.97
N TYR A 14 7.94 6.58 5.69
CA TYR A 14 6.68 5.84 5.69
C TYR A 14 6.72 4.73 4.62
N TRP A 15 7.05 5.10 3.39
CA TRP A 15 7.12 4.17 2.27
C TRP A 15 8.17 3.08 2.51
N LYS A 16 9.36 3.44 3.02
CA LYS A 16 10.40 2.47 3.35
C LYS A 16 9.92 1.41 4.33
N LYS A 17 9.21 1.83 5.39
CA LYS A 17 8.62 0.91 6.39
C LYS A 17 7.50 0.06 5.78
N LEU A 18 6.61 0.67 5.00
CA LEU A 18 5.51 -0.03 4.34
C LEU A 18 6.02 -1.07 3.34
N LYS A 19 6.97 -0.71 2.47
CA LYS A 19 7.62 -1.61 1.51
C LYS A 19 8.25 -2.80 2.22
N ALA A 20 8.92 -2.59 3.36
CA ALA A 20 9.50 -3.69 4.14
C ALA A 20 8.44 -4.71 4.61
N ILE A 21 7.24 -4.25 5.01
CA ILE A 21 6.13 -5.14 5.39
C ILE A 21 5.71 -6.00 4.20
N TYR A 22 5.45 -5.40 3.04
CA TYR A 22 5.04 -6.15 1.85
C TYR A 22 6.13 -7.12 1.36
N VAL A 23 7.40 -6.69 1.33
CA VAL A 23 8.54 -7.56 0.98
C VAL A 23 8.63 -8.75 1.95
N SER A 24 8.39 -8.54 3.25
CA SER A 24 8.42 -9.65 4.22
C SER A 24 7.33 -10.70 3.94
N ARG A 25 6.21 -10.29 3.33
CA ARG A 25 5.06 -11.14 2.98
C ARG A 25 5.13 -11.73 1.58
N SER A 26 6.09 -11.32 0.76
CA SER A 26 6.20 -11.75 -0.62
C SER A 26 7.37 -12.72 -0.87
N THR A 27 7.19 -13.62 -1.83
CA THR A 27 8.30 -14.40 -2.38
C THR A 27 9.01 -13.68 -3.52
N ASP A 28 8.33 -12.71 -4.12
CA ASP A 28 8.79 -11.96 -5.28
C ASP A 28 8.27 -10.51 -5.22
N TRP A 29 9.02 -9.59 -5.79
CA TRP A 29 8.68 -8.16 -5.85
C TRP A 29 9.05 -7.60 -7.22
N GLU A 30 8.09 -6.94 -7.85
CA GLU A 30 8.26 -6.26 -9.13
C GLU A 30 7.72 -4.82 -9.00
N ASP A 31 8.57 -3.82 -9.20
CA ASP A 31 8.09 -2.44 -9.30
C ASP A 31 7.41 -2.23 -10.67
N LEU A 32 6.23 -1.61 -10.67
CA LEU A 32 5.45 -1.33 -11.88
C LEU A 32 5.43 0.17 -12.17
N THR A 33 5.23 0.54 -13.43
CA THR A 33 4.74 1.87 -13.77
C THR A 33 3.22 1.94 -13.61
N LYS A 34 2.68 3.15 -13.58
CA LYS A 34 1.24 3.39 -13.55
C LYS A 34 0.53 2.73 -14.74
N GLU A 35 1.10 2.89 -15.94
CA GLU A 35 0.56 2.33 -17.17
C GLU A 35 0.53 0.80 -17.13
N GLN A 36 1.58 0.18 -16.58
CA GLN A 36 1.62 -1.27 -16.40
C GLN A 36 0.54 -1.75 -15.44
N TYR A 37 0.33 -1.05 -14.33
CA TYR A 37 -0.72 -1.38 -13.35
C TYR A 37 -2.12 -1.22 -13.94
N GLU A 38 -2.38 -0.12 -14.64
CA GLU A 38 -3.67 0.18 -15.27
C GLU A 38 -4.04 -0.85 -16.35
N ALA A 39 -3.06 -1.32 -17.12
CA ALA A 39 -3.23 -2.33 -18.17
C ALA A 39 -3.63 -3.72 -17.66
N ILE A 40 -3.50 -4.01 -16.35
CA ILE A 40 -3.94 -5.29 -15.78
C ILE A 40 -5.46 -5.38 -15.83
N GLU A 41 -6.00 -6.29 -16.63
CA GLU A 41 -7.43 -6.56 -16.81
C GLU A 41 -8.05 -7.33 -15.63
N HIS A 42 -7.93 -6.78 -14.42
CA HIS A 42 -8.55 -7.28 -13.21
C HIS A 42 -9.22 -6.14 -12.44
N SER A 43 -10.32 -6.43 -11.76
CA SER A 43 -11.03 -5.43 -10.96
C SER A 43 -10.16 -4.94 -9.81
N GLU A 44 -9.97 -3.63 -9.76
CA GLU A 44 -9.36 -2.97 -8.62
C GLU A 44 -10.31 -2.99 -7.42
N ARG A 45 -9.73 -3.20 -6.24
CA ARG A 45 -10.42 -3.14 -4.95
C ARG A 45 -9.69 -2.19 -4.03
N GLN A 46 -10.45 -1.51 -3.19
CA GLN A 46 -9.93 -0.64 -2.13
C GLN A 46 -9.71 -1.46 -0.86
N ASP A 47 -8.59 -1.25 -0.16
CA ASP A 47 -8.39 -1.85 1.17
C ASP A 47 -9.40 -1.25 2.16
N SER A 48 -9.95 -2.10 3.02
CA SER A 48 -10.95 -1.70 4.00
C SER A 48 -10.42 -0.62 4.93
N ASP A 49 -9.12 -0.55 5.20
CA ASP A 49 -8.56 0.36 6.19
C ASP A 49 -8.37 1.79 5.67
N ASN A 50 -8.57 2.04 4.37
CA ASN A 50 -8.40 3.36 3.77
C ASN A 50 -9.28 4.44 4.45
N HIS A 51 -10.51 4.09 4.84
CA HIS A 51 -11.40 5.04 5.54
C HIS A 51 -10.91 5.35 6.96
N LEU A 52 -10.29 4.36 7.64
CA LEU A 52 -9.69 4.57 8.96
C LEU A 52 -8.45 5.46 8.84
N ASN A 53 -7.60 5.21 7.85
CA ASN A 53 -6.44 6.04 7.56
C ASN A 53 -6.82 7.49 7.23
N GLU A 54 -7.92 7.70 6.50
CA GLU A 54 -8.46 9.04 6.28
C GLU A 54 -8.88 9.75 7.58
N GLN A 55 -9.58 9.04 8.47
CA GLN A 55 -9.98 9.57 9.77
C GLN A 55 -8.76 9.91 10.63
N ARG A 56 -7.77 9.02 10.69
CA ARG A 56 -6.52 9.24 11.45
C ARG A 56 -5.80 10.50 10.99
N LEU A 57 -5.69 10.72 9.68
CA LEU A 57 -5.01 11.91 9.15
C LEU A 57 -5.71 13.22 9.57
N LYS A 58 -7.05 13.21 9.69
CA LYS A 58 -7.86 14.36 10.11
C LYS A 58 -7.84 14.57 11.62
N ASP A 59 -8.11 13.51 12.38
CA ASP A 59 -8.52 13.61 13.78
C ASP A 59 -7.37 13.35 14.76
N GLU A 60 -6.32 12.62 14.35
CA GLU A 60 -5.20 12.32 15.23
C GLU A 60 -4.10 13.38 15.09
N ALA A 61 -3.75 14.02 16.20
CA ALA A 61 -2.69 15.03 16.25
C ALA A 61 -1.30 14.45 15.90
N ASP A 62 -1.06 13.18 16.25
CA ASP A 62 0.23 12.51 16.08
C ASP A 62 0.40 11.79 14.75
N THR A 63 -0.64 11.78 13.90
CA THR A 63 -0.61 11.14 12.58
C THR A 63 -0.30 12.15 11.49
N ASN A 64 0.90 12.05 10.94
CA ASN A 64 1.40 12.96 9.90
C ASN A 64 1.35 12.38 8.50
N VAL A 65 1.39 11.06 8.36
CA VAL A 65 1.44 10.36 7.07
C VAL A 65 0.57 9.10 7.16
N VAL A 66 -0.22 8.85 6.12
CA VAL A 66 -1.06 7.65 5.98
C VAL A 66 -0.98 7.12 4.56
N ASP A 67 -1.36 5.86 4.35
CA ASP A 67 -1.51 5.26 3.02
C ASP A 67 -2.96 5.01 2.63
N TYR A 68 -3.20 5.03 1.33
CA TYR A 68 -4.41 4.55 0.70
C TYR A 68 -4.04 3.42 -0.25
N CYS A 69 -4.48 2.21 0.08
CA CYS A 69 -4.13 1.01 -0.64
C CYS A 69 -5.27 0.57 -1.57
N PHE A 70 -4.90 0.29 -2.82
CA PHE A 70 -5.75 -0.30 -3.85
C PHE A 70 -5.01 -1.51 -4.42
N TYR A 71 -5.75 -2.53 -4.84
CA TYR A 71 -5.14 -3.74 -5.35
C TYR A 71 -5.99 -4.51 -6.35
N LYS A 72 -5.31 -5.27 -7.21
CA LYS A 72 -5.89 -6.21 -8.16
C LYS A 72 -5.39 -7.63 -7.83
N PHE A 73 -6.31 -8.53 -7.49
CA PHE A 73 -5.98 -9.95 -7.30
C PHE A 73 -5.87 -10.66 -8.66
N MET A 74 -4.72 -11.30 -8.89
CA MET A 74 -4.42 -12.10 -10.07
C MET A 74 -4.27 -13.59 -9.71
N PRO A 75 -4.24 -14.49 -10.70
CA PRO A 75 -3.91 -15.89 -10.48
C PRO A 75 -2.55 -16.10 -9.80
N ASP A 76 -2.29 -17.32 -9.34
CA ASP A 76 -1.02 -17.72 -8.72
C ASP A 76 -0.60 -16.88 -7.51
N ARG A 77 -1.59 -16.31 -6.81
CA ARG A 77 -1.40 -15.47 -5.61
C ARG A 77 -0.61 -14.19 -5.89
N LYS A 78 -0.60 -13.77 -7.15
CA LYS A 78 -0.08 -12.46 -7.51
C LYS A 78 -1.08 -11.39 -7.15
N VAL A 79 -0.57 -10.29 -6.62
CA VAL A 79 -1.37 -9.11 -6.30
C VAL A 79 -0.61 -7.89 -6.78
N ALA A 80 -1.26 -7.09 -7.62
CA ALA A 80 -0.76 -5.78 -7.99
C ALA A 80 -1.36 -4.76 -7.04
N TYR A 81 -0.51 -3.88 -6.51
CA TYR A 81 -0.86 -2.83 -5.57
C TYR A 81 -0.63 -1.46 -6.21
N HIS A 82 -1.56 -0.56 -5.93
CA HIS A 82 -1.43 0.88 -6.08
C HIS A 82 -1.59 1.50 -4.69
N ILE A 83 -0.55 2.17 -4.21
CA ILE A 83 -0.56 2.81 -2.89
C ILE A 83 -0.31 4.30 -3.05
N THR A 84 -1.19 5.11 -2.49
CA THR A 84 -0.99 6.55 -2.35
C THR A 84 -0.60 6.86 -0.91
N VAL A 85 0.65 7.28 -0.68
CA VAL A 85 1.11 7.76 0.63
C VAL A 85 0.85 9.26 0.69
N THR A 86 0.10 9.71 1.70
CA THR A 86 -0.34 11.10 1.86
C THR A 86 0.13 11.67 3.18
N GLN A 87 0.77 12.83 3.13
CA GLN A 87 1.15 13.61 4.29
C GLN A 87 0.04 14.61 4.64
N LYS A 88 -0.04 14.99 5.92
CA LYS A 88 -1.07 15.90 6.47
C LYS A 88 -1.04 17.31 5.84
N ASP A 89 0.11 17.72 5.31
CA ASP A 89 0.26 18.96 4.54
C ASP A 89 -0.28 18.87 3.10
N GLY A 90 -0.78 17.70 2.69
CA GLY A 90 -1.37 17.44 1.39
C GLY A 90 -0.41 16.88 0.34
N LYS A 91 0.89 16.73 0.64
CA LYS A 91 1.84 16.07 -0.28
C LYS A 91 1.52 14.60 -0.43
N ARG A 92 1.77 14.06 -1.63
CA ARG A 92 1.45 12.68 -1.98
C ARG A 92 2.54 12.05 -2.83
N GLU A 93 2.74 10.75 -2.62
CA GLU A 93 3.55 9.87 -3.46
C GLU A 93 2.72 8.65 -3.85
N GLU A 94 2.79 8.26 -5.13
CA GLU A 94 2.13 7.07 -5.67
C GLU A 94 3.18 5.97 -5.89
N HIS A 95 2.85 4.75 -5.49
CA HIS A 95 3.69 3.57 -5.70
C HIS A 95 2.87 2.45 -6.32
N TYR A 96 3.43 1.86 -7.38
CA TYR A 96 2.84 0.76 -8.11
C TYR A 96 3.79 -0.42 -8.08
N PHE A 97 3.31 -1.58 -7.67
CA PHE A 97 4.15 -2.78 -7.58
C PHE A 97 3.30 -4.04 -7.61
N GLN A 98 3.92 -5.16 -7.93
CA GLN A 98 3.34 -6.48 -7.87
C GLN A 98 4.14 -7.33 -6.90
N ILE A 99 3.43 -8.16 -6.13
CA ILE A 99 4.03 -9.19 -5.32
C ILE A 99 3.37 -10.54 -5.56
N THR A 100 4.12 -11.60 -5.29
CA THR A 100 3.57 -12.95 -5.11
C THR A 100 3.49 -13.25 -3.61
N LEU A 101 2.28 -13.50 -3.09
CA LEU A 101 2.08 -13.76 -1.66
C LEU A 101 2.70 -15.10 -1.24
N LYS A 102 3.40 -15.12 -0.10
CA LYS A 102 3.88 -16.35 0.51
C LYS A 102 2.71 -17.29 0.83
N LYS A 103 2.97 -18.60 0.73
CA LYS A 103 2.08 -19.60 1.32
C LYS A 103 2.23 -19.52 2.82
N GLU A 104 1.20 -19.04 3.52
CA GLU A 104 1.12 -19.27 4.95
C GLU A 104 1.11 -20.80 5.13
N ILE A 105 2.11 -21.31 5.85
CA ILE A 105 2.11 -22.69 6.33
C ILE A 105 1.18 -22.62 7.55
N GLU A 106 -0.04 -23.11 7.37
CA GLU A 106 -1.03 -23.29 8.46
C GLU A 106 -0.48 -24.19 9.57
#